data_AF-A0AA91KJW9-F1
#
_entry.id   AF-A0AA91KJW9-F1
#
_cell.length_a   1.000
_cell.length_b   1.000
_cell.length_c   1.000
_cell.angle_alpha   90.00
_cell.angle_beta   90.00
_cell.angle_gamma   90.00
#
_symmetry.space_group_name_H-M   'P 1'
#
loop_
_entity.id
_entity.type
_entity.pdbx_description
1 polymer ?
#
loop_
_entity_poly.entity_id
_entity_poly.type
_entity_poly.pdbx_seq_one_letter_code
_entity_poly.pdbx_strand_id
1 'polypeptide(L)'
;MNVRLLAASMAIGLLCMIALYLFAPRTPPSDAEFKRSAETFLKRSGAMEEWVGICRPLLMPQLSDAKHEGALLSTLTTEAEDVCLRFLKVIADGRLTMSEVNSQADPFPFKVVEDAERRPPAVNGLPTVNGPQPVNGK
;
A
#
# COMPACT_ATOMS: atom_id res chain seq x y z
N MET A 1 39.60 -2.59 -24.98
CA MET A 1 38.52 -2.36 -23.98
C MET A 1 38.81 -3.24 -22.76
N ASN A 2 39.02 -2.65 -21.58
CA ASN A 2 39.56 -3.36 -20.42
C ASN A 2 38.49 -4.22 -19.74
N VAL A 3 38.41 -5.50 -20.11
CA VAL A 3 37.47 -6.50 -19.56
C VAL A 3 37.54 -6.58 -18.03
N ARG A 4 38.73 -6.34 -17.46
CA ARG A 4 38.96 -6.27 -15.99
C ARG A 4 38.22 -5.10 -15.33
N LEU A 5 38.09 -3.96 -16.01
CA LEU A 5 37.40 -2.79 -15.48
C LEU A 5 35.88 -3.01 -15.46
N LEU A 6 35.36 -3.70 -16.49
CA LEU A 6 33.96 -4.08 -16.61
C LEU A 6 33.57 -5.14 -15.55
N ALA A 7 34.45 -6.10 -15.29
CA ALA A 7 34.24 -7.11 -14.25
C ALA A 7 34.28 -6.49 -12.84
N ALA A 8 35.17 -5.53 -12.60
CA ALA A 8 35.26 -4.83 -11.32
C ALA A 8 34.02 -3.97 -11.04
N SER A 9 33.47 -3.26 -12.04
CA SER A 9 32.26 -2.46 -11.85
C SER A 9 31.02 -3.32 -11.57
N MET A 10 30.90 -4.47 -12.24
CA MET A 10 29.84 -5.45 -11.96
C MET A 10 29.93 -6.01 -10.54
N ALA A 11 31.13 -6.34 -10.07
CA ALA A 11 31.34 -6.86 -8.72
C ALA A 11 31.00 -5.84 -7.62
N ILE A 12 31.35 -4.57 -7.82
CA ILE A 12 31.00 -3.49 -6.89
C ILE A 12 29.48 -3.27 -6.87
N GLY A 13 28.82 -3.28 -8.03
CA GLY A 13 27.36 -3.20 -8.11
C GLY A 13 26.66 -4.34 -7.35
N LEU A 14 27.16 -5.57 -7.48
CA LEU A 14 26.64 -6.73 -6.79
C LEU A 14 26.81 -6.61 -5.26
N LEU A 15 27.99 -6.18 -4.80
CA LEU A 15 28.27 -5.96 -3.39
C LEU A 15 27.38 -4.86 -2.79
N CYS A 16 27.13 -3.78 -3.54
CA CYS A 16 26.19 -2.73 -3.13
C CYS A 16 24.76 -3.25 -3.02
N MET A 17 24.28 -4.07 -3.96
CA MET A 17 22.94 -4.66 -3.89
C MET A 17 22.80 -5.62 -2.69
N ILE A 18 23.83 -6.42 -2.41
CA ILE A 18 23.85 -7.30 -1.24
C ILE A 18 23.87 -6.49 0.05
N ALA A 19 24.68 -5.42 0.12
CA ALA A 19 24.71 -4.53 1.28
C ALA A 19 23.35 -3.85 1.48
N LEU A 20 22.72 -3.32 0.44
CA LEU A 20 21.37 -2.77 0.53
C LEU A 20 20.37 -3.83 0.99
N TYR A 21 20.46 -5.07 0.50
CA TYR A 21 19.54 -6.14 0.93
C TYR A 21 19.74 -6.55 2.40
N LEU A 22 20.99 -6.54 2.89
CA LEU A 22 21.31 -6.94 4.27
C LEU A 22 21.09 -5.81 5.28
N PHE A 23 21.34 -4.56 4.87
CA PHE A 23 21.28 -3.38 5.74
C PHE A 23 20.07 -2.48 5.49
N ALA A 24 19.22 -2.77 4.49
CA ALA A 24 17.95 -2.09 4.37
C ALA A 24 17.13 -2.34 5.64
N PRO A 25 16.56 -1.29 6.24
CA PRO A 25 15.67 -1.44 7.38
C PRO A 25 14.49 -2.31 6.94
N ARG A 26 14.45 -3.55 7.42
CA ARG A 26 13.32 -4.48 7.24
C ARG A 26 12.13 -4.14 8.14
N THR A 27 12.19 -3.00 8.82
CA THR A 27 11.05 -2.52 9.60
C THR A 27 9.93 -2.17 8.62
N PRO A 28 8.77 -2.84 8.69
CA PRO A 28 7.62 -2.42 7.91
C PRO A 28 7.34 -0.94 8.21
N PRO A 29 6.94 -0.15 7.20
CA PRO A 29 6.64 1.26 7.41
C PRO A 29 5.55 1.39 8.48
N SER A 30 5.71 2.37 9.36
CA SER A 30 4.67 2.73 10.32
C SER A 30 3.41 3.21 9.59
N ASP A 31 2.25 3.14 10.25
CA ASP A 31 0.98 3.59 9.64
C ASP A 31 1.02 5.08 9.23
N ALA A 32 1.77 5.90 9.98
CA ALA A 32 1.98 7.30 9.65
C ALA A 32 2.84 7.48 8.38
N GLU A 33 3.91 6.68 8.22
CA GLU A 33 4.75 6.69 7.01
C GLU A 33 4.00 6.14 5.79
N PHE A 34 3.18 5.11 6.00
CA PHE A 34 2.33 4.52 4.97
C PHE A 34 1.30 5.53 4.47
N LYS A 35 0.59 6.19 5.39
CA LYS A 35 -0.35 7.29 5.08
C LYS A 35 0.35 8.42 4.33
N ARG A 36 1.48 8.90 4.83
CA ARG A 36 2.26 9.98 4.20
C ARG A 36 2.73 9.62 2.80
N SER A 37 3.13 8.36 2.60
CA SER A 37 3.52 7.85 1.28
C SER A 37 2.34 7.85 0.32
N ALA A 38 1.17 7.40 0.75
CA ALA A 38 -0.06 7.46 -0.07
C ALA A 38 -0.45 8.91 -0.40
N GLU A 39 -0.44 9.82 0.57
CA GLU A 39 -0.73 11.25 0.34
C GLU A 39 0.25 11.90 -0.65
N THR A 40 1.53 11.55 -0.54
CA THR A 40 2.58 12.05 -1.45
C THR A 40 2.41 11.47 -2.84
N PHE A 41 2.08 10.19 -2.93
CA PHE A 41 1.82 9.48 -4.18
C PHE A 41 0.63 10.07 -4.92
N LEU A 42 -0.48 10.35 -4.21
CA LEU A 42 -1.67 11.00 -4.79
C LEU A 42 -1.39 12.41 -5.36
N LYS A 43 -0.39 13.12 -4.83
CA LYS A 43 0.01 14.46 -5.30
C LYS A 43 0.91 14.42 -6.53
N ARG A 44 1.49 13.27 -6.88
CA ARG A 44 2.39 13.13 -8.03
C ARG A 44 1.59 12.99 -9.32
N SER A 45 1.82 13.88 -10.27
CA SER A 45 1.24 13.79 -11.62
C SER A 45 1.63 12.48 -12.30
N GLY A 46 0.66 11.75 -12.84
CA GLY A 46 0.87 10.46 -13.52
C GLY A 46 1.01 9.24 -12.58
N ALA A 47 1.16 9.44 -11.27
CA ALA A 47 1.26 8.33 -10.32
C ALA A 47 -0.03 7.52 -10.23
N MET A 48 -1.19 8.16 -10.43
CA MET A 48 -2.47 7.47 -10.44
C MET A 48 -2.60 6.50 -11.62
N GLU A 49 -2.14 6.91 -12.79
CA GLU A 49 -2.16 6.08 -14.00
C GLU A 49 -1.18 4.90 -13.86
N GLU A 50 0.00 5.15 -13.31
CA GLU A 50 1.00 4.12 -12.96
C GLU A 50 0.42 3.11 -11.96
N TRP A 51 -0.25 3.59 -10.91
CA TRP A 51 -0.89 2.74 -9.90
C TRP A 51 -2.02 1.89 -10.47
N VAL A 52 -2.91 2.50 -11.26
CA VAL A 52 -4.01 1.77 -11.91
C VAL A 52 -3.45 0.69 -12.85
N GLY A 53 -2.36 0.98 -13.58
CA GLY A 53 -1.67 0.02 -14.43
C GLY A 53 -1.14 -1.21 -13.68
N ILE A 54 -0.68 -1.03 -12.44
CA ILE A 54 -0.18 -2.11 -11.57
C ILE A 54 -1.32 -2.85 -10.85
N CYS A 55 -2.30 -2.11 -10.34
CA CYS A 55 -3.37 -2.64 -9.50
C CYS A 55 -4.42 -3.42 -10.31
N ARG A 56 -4.80 -2.96 -11.50
CA ARG A 56 -5.80 -3.61 -12.36
C ARG A 56 -5.52 -5.10 -12.63
N PRO A 57 -4.32 -5.52 -13.06
CA PRO A 57 -4.05 -6.95 -13.29
C PRO A 57 -4.05 -7.80 -12.01
N LEU A 58 -3.85 -7.21 -10.83
CA LEU A 58 -3.90 -7.92 -9.54
C LEU A 58 -5.36 -8.12 -9.05
N LEU A 59 -6.26 -7.23 -9.45
CA LEU A 59 -7.65 -7.23 -9.05
C LEU A 59 -8.58 -7.97 -10.04
N MET A 60 -8.24 -7.97 -11.33
CA MET A 60 -9.01 -8.66 -12.39
C MET A 60 -9.30 -10.15 -12.09
N PRO A 61 -8.35 -10.98 -11.59
CA PRO A 61 -8.62 -12.37 -11.23
C PRO A 61 -9.65 -12.48 -10.11
N GLN A 62 -9.56 -11.61 -9.10
CA GLN A 62 -10.47 -11.62 -7.95
C GLN A 62 -11.89 -11.18 -8.34
N LEU A 63 -12.01 -10.17 -9.19
CA LEU A 63 -13.31 -9.73 -9.74
C LEU A 63 -13.98 -10.80 -10.61
N SER A 64 -13.17 -11.54 -11.36
CA SER A 64 -13.65 -12.65 -12.20
C SER A 64 -14.14 -13.83 -11.36
N ASP A 65 -13.44 -14.16 -10.28
CA ASP A 65 -13.81 -15.25 -9.36
C ASP A 65 -14.98 -14.88 -8.42
N ALA A 66 -15.13 -13.60 -8.05
CA ALA A 66 -16.00 -13.22 -6.95
C ALA A 66 -17.50 -13.20 -7.25
N LYS A 67 -17.97 -13.05 -8.51
CA LYS A 67 -19.42 -13.13 -8.80
C LYS A 67 -19.91 -13.01 -10.25
N HIS A 68 -19.05 -12.81 -11.24
CA HIS A 68 -19.51 -12.30 -12.53
C HIS A 68 -19.32 -13.29 -13.68
N GLU A 69 -19.94 -14.47 -13.58
CA GLU A 69 -20.21 -15.29 -14.77
C GLU A 69 -21.12 -14.47 -15.71
N GLY A 70 -20.53 -13.78 -16.68
CA GLY A 70 -21.25 -13.04 -17.73
C GLY A 70 -21.18 -11.51 -17.66
N ALA A 71 -20.40 -10.89 -16.76
CA ALA A 71 -20.15 -9.46 -16.89
C ALA A 71 -19.30 -9.16 -18.13
N LEU A 72 -19.61 -8.05 -18.79
CA LEU A 72 -18.77 -7.56 -19.87
C LEU A 72 -17.39 -7.19 -19.31
N LEU A 73 -16.34 -7.58 -20.02
CA LEU A 73 -14.94 -7.29 -19.66
C LEU A 73 -14.73 -5.78 -19.42
N SER A 74 -15.42 -4.92 -20.19
CA SER A 74 -15.40 -3.47 -20.01
C SER A 74 -15.89 -3.04 -18.63
N THR A 75 -16.96 -3.67 -18.11
CA THR A 75 -17.50 -3.39 -16.78
C THR A 75 -16.51 -3.81 -15.69
N LEU A 76 -15.91 -4.99 -15.82
CA LEU A 76 -14.89 -5.48 -14.88
C LEU A 76 -13.64 -4.59 -14.87
N THR A 77 -13.21 -4.09 -16.04
CA THR A 77 -12.08 -3.15 -16.11
C THR A 77 -12.39 -1.83 -15.45
N THR A 78 -13.58 -1.26 -15.66
CA THR A 78 -13.97 0.01 -15.02
C THR A 78 -14.10 -0.14 -13.51
N GLU A 79 -14.67 -1.25 -13.04
CA GLU A 79 -14.76 -1.56 -11.61
C GLU A 79 -13.37 -1.73 -10.99
N ALA A 80 -12.46 -2.45 -11.67
CA ALA A 80 -11.11 -2.61 -11.20
C ALA A 80 -10.38 -1.26 -11.06
N GLU A 81 -10.51 -0.38 -12.04
CA GLU A 81 -9.91 0.95 -12.01
C GLU A 81 -10.45 1.77 -10.84
N ASP A 82 -11.76 1.81 -10.66
CA ASP A 82 -12.43 2.55 -9.57
C ASP A 82 -11.96 2.06 -8.19
N VAL A 83 -11.90 0.74 -7.99
CA VAL A 83 -11.37 0.13 -6.75
C VAL A 83 -9.91 0.51 -6.51
N CYS A 84 -9.08 0.45 -7.55
CA CYS A 84 -7.68 0.87 -7.44
C CYS A 84 -7.57 2.35 -7.03
N LEU A 85 -8.44 3.21 -7.55
CA LEU A 85 -8.47 4.62 -7.15
C LEU A 85 -8.86 4.79 -5.69
N ARG A 86 -9.87 4.04 -5.23
CA ARG A 86 -10.37 4.10 -3.86
C ARG A 86 -9.37 3.57 -2.83
N PHE A 87 -8.61 2.52 -3.14
CA PHE A 87 -7.59 1.96 -2.24
C PHE A 87 -6.63 3.03 -1.70
N LEU A 88 -6.03 3.83 -2.60
CA LEU A 88 -5.10 4.89 -2.19
C LEU A 88 -5.78 6.00 -1.38
N LYS A 89 -7.04 6.30 -1.70
CA LYS A 89 -7.83 7.31 -0.98
C LYS A 89 -8.13 6.86 0.45
N VAL A 90 -8.50 5.60 0.65
CA VAL A 90 -8.80 5.02 1.97
C VAL A 90 -7.54 5.01 2.86
N ILE A 91 -6.37 4.74 2.28
CA ILE A 91 -5.09 4.83 3.00
C ILE A 91 -4.75 6.28 3.33
N ALA A 92 -4.91 7.21 2.38
CA ALA A 92 -4.66 8.63 2.60
C ALA A 92 -5.64 9.24 3.63
N ASP A 93 -6.86 8.73 3.73
CA ASP A 93 -7.81 9.09 4.79
C ASP A 93 -7.43 8.47 6.15
N GLY A 94 -6.44 7.57 6.19
CA GLY A 94 -6.03 6.82 7.38
C GLY A 94 -7.06 5.77 7.84
N ARG A 95 -8.00 5.38 6.98
CA ARG A 95 -9.02 4.35 7.29
C ARG A 95 -8.50 2.93 7.18
N LEU A 96 -7.39 2.77 6.46
CA LEU A 96 -6.71 1.51 6.23
C LEU A 96 -5.24 1.61 6.67
N THR A 97 -4.85 0.73 7.58
CA THR A 97 -3.49 0.65 8.11
C THR A 97 -2.62 -0.34 7.33
N MET A 98 -1.30 -0.21 7.43
CA MET A 98 -0.37 -1.13 6.78
C MET A 98 -0.49 -2.55 7.36
N SER A 99 -0.78 -2.64 8.66
CA SER A 99 -0.97 -3.92 9.35
C SER A 99 -2.17 -4.71 8.80
N GLU A 100 -3.26 -4.03 8.48
CA GLU A 100 -4.45 -4.66 7.90
C GLU A 100 -4.21 -5.14 6.47
N VAL A 101 -3.48 -4.35 5.66
CA VAL A 101 -3.06 -4.75 4.31
C VAL A 101 -2.17 -6.00 4.36
N ASN A 102 -1.15 -6.00 5.23
CA ASN A 102 -0.20 -7.10 5.34
C ASN A 102 -0.81 -8.38 5.96
N SER A 103 -1.94 -8.26 6.64
CA SER A 103 -2.63 -9.41 7.24
C SER A 103 -3.39 -10.26 6.22
N GLN A 104 -3.57 -9.76 4.98
CA GLN A 104 -4.28 -10.47 3.92
C GLN A 104 -3.36 -11.36 3.10
N ALA A 105 -3.86 -12.56 2.78
CA ALA A 105 -3.20 -13.49 1.88
C ALA A 105 -3.41 -13.12 0.40
N ASP A 106 -4.43 -12.31 0.11
CA ASP A 106 -4.79 -11.93 -1.26
C ASP A 106 -3.76 -10.95 -1.85
N PRO A 107 -3.41 -11.11 -3.15
CA PRO A 107 -2.45 -10.24 -3.83
C PRO A 107 -2.95 -8.78 -3.94
N PHE A 108 -4.25 -8.55 -3.79
CA PHE A 108 -4.82 -7.24 -3.55
C PHE A 108 -5.95 -7.36 -2.51
N PRO A 109 -5.92 -6.61 -1.40
CA PRO A 109 -6.84 -6.83 -0.28
C PRO A 109 -8.20 -6.15 -0.52
N PHE A 110 -8.92 -6.58 -1.56
CA PHE A 110 -10.16 -5.94 -2.04
C PHE A 110 -11.21 -5.76 -0.93
N LYS A 111 -11.53 -6.83 -0.20
CA LYS A 111 -12.52 -6.80 0.90
C LYS A 111 -12.15 -5.82 2.01
N VAL A 112 -10.85 -5.66 2.27
CA VAL A 112 -10.37 -4.75 3.31
C VAL A 112 -10.59 -3.30 2.91
N VAL A 113 -10.51 -2.97 1.61
CA VAL A 113 -10.87 -1.64 1.11
C VAL A 113 -12.34 -1.37 1.34
N GLU A 114 -13.22 -2.31 0.95
CA GLU A 114 -14.67 -2.16 1.12
C GLU A 114 -15.05 -2.01 2.60
N ASP A 115 -14.41 -2.77 3.49
CA ASP A 115 -14.64 -2.68 4.94
C ASP A 115 -14.08 -1.38 5.53
N ALA A 116 -12.95 -0.88 5.02
CA ALA A 116 -12.35 0.37 5.46
C ALA A 116 -13.12 1.61 4.97
N GLU A 117 -13.76 1.55 3.80
CA GLU A 117 -14.63 2.62 3.29
C GLU A 117 -15.83 2.89 4.21
N ARG A 118 -16.35 1.83 4.86
CA ARG A 118 -17.47 1.92 5.81
C ARG A 118 -17.09 2.58 7.13
N ARG A 119 -15.80 2.75 7.41
CA ARG A 119 -15.31 3.37 8.64
C ARG A 119 -15.24 4.89 8.49
N PRO A 120 -15.50 5.67 9.56
CA PRO A 120 -15.23 7.09 9.54
C PRO A 120 -13.72 7.33 9.29
N PRO A 121 -13.34 8.41 8.58
CA PRO A 121 -11.94 8.76 8.38
C PRO A 121 -11.26 8.93 9.75
N ALA A 122 -10.01 8.45 9.84
CA ALA A 122 -9.23 8.63 11.06
C ALA A 122 -9.03 10.14 11.27
N VAL A 123 -9.64 10.67 12.33
CA VAL A 123 -9.55 12.09 12.67
C VAL A 123 -8.08 12.40 12.96
N ASN A 124 -7.40 13.05 12.02
CA ASN A 124 -6.04 13.53 12.21
C ASN A 124 -6.05 14.60 13.30
N GLY A 125 -5.59 14.25 14.51
CA GLY A 125 -5.18 15.22 15.53
C GLY A 125 -6.02 15.24 16.80
N LEU A 126 -5.73 14.33 17.73
CA LEU A 126 -5.63 14.70 19.13
C LEU A 126 -4.51 13.85 19.74
N PRO A 127 -3.49 14.43 20.41
CA PRO A 127 -2.74 13.63 21.36
C PRO A 127 -3.78 13.07 22.33
N THR A 128 -3.74 11.76 22.57
CA THR A 128 -4.47 11.16 23.66
C THR A 128 -3.95 11.81 24.94
N VAL A 129 -4.56 12.92 25.35
CA VAL A 129 -4.50 13.41 26.72
C VAL A 129 -5.12 12.28 27.51
N ASN A 130 -4.25 11.43 28.06
CA ASN A 130 -4.65 10.48 29.06
C ASN A 130 -5.34 11.27 30.16
N GLY A 131 -6.67 11.10 30.24
CA GLY A 131 -7.49 11.45 31.38
C GLY A 131 -6.98 10.74 32.64
N PRO A 132 -7.52 11.13 33.80
CA PRO A 132 -6.79 11.19 35.06
C PRO A 132 -6.36 9.81 35.56
N GLN A 133 -5.15 9.75 36.11
CA GLN A 133 -4.70 8.60 36.90
C GLN A 133 -5.71 8.28 38.00
N PRO A 134 -6.02 7.00 38.25
CA PRO A 134 -6.70 6.61 39.47
C PRO A 134 -5.75 6.86 40.64
N VAL A 135 -6.11 7.84 41.48
CA VAL A 135 -5.55 7.98 42.83
C VAL A 135 -5.89 6.72 43.60
N ASN A 136 -4.89 5.83 43.76
CA ASN A 136 -4.97 4.72 44.69
C ASN A 136 -4.84 5.29 46.09
N GLY A 137 -5.98 5.42 46.77
CA GLY A 137 -6.01 5.60 48.22
C GLY A 137 -5.84 4.25 48.91
N LYS A 138 -4.70 4.06 49.57
CA LYS A 138 -4.64 3.38 50.87
C LYS A 138 -3.36 3.72 51.61
#